data_AF-A0A8E2JYP7-F1
#
_entry.id   AF-A0A8E2JYP7-F1
#
_cell.length_a   1.000
_cell.length_b   1.000
_cell.length_c   1.000
_cell.angle_alpha   90.00
_cell.angle_beta   90.00
_cell.angle_gamma   90.00
#
_symmetry.space_group_name_H-M   'P 1'
#
loop_
_entity.id
_entity.type
_entity.pdbx_description
1 polymer ?
#
loop_
_entity_poly.entity_id
_entity_poly.type
_entity_poly.pdbx_seq_one_letter_code
_entity_poly.pdbx_strand_id
1 'polypeptide(L)'
;MLFLPLLPLFFALTAGSHSLHVREDHRCGIDYGNSTCDPIFGRCCSKYGFCGKSLEHCLLENGCQSGCTLFIKNATLLIPWTWTVKPTPEEALRHPCPSVGSILTTFAVINIISGTLSTVFGHRIVVNKVSFGLFGKRGGNSWTYMWIMPLTIQLSANAIIASMIKRTPGYGNDFTVAQLMLFFAARPRISWILVMLLSDVKKRKVTGNQRDQGDKPLLEDLHTELMQIPRQDMENDVFDGIKEVSLLDRHAPLAPIKNVYEDDYYWRNAALSQYFAELALQAITLYYMGRTVVFASSHGYYSPGTLPGPIGHNANIMYAGALFWLCAQAFVYLTAPSFVFVLLKEGGGVQMVTKLMQMLGGFLVITSWLASWLFWAGFVRLAGDSYCPPKLFEQGTIWTVFSSLGVLTGVGL
;
A
#
# COMPACT_ATOMS: atom_id res chain seq x y z
N MET A 1 1.26 -0.99 -47.19
CA MET A 1 1.52 -2.31 -46.58
C MET A 1 0.17 -2.93 -46.24
N LEU A 2 0.00 -4.20 -46.63
CA LEU A 2 -1.25 -4.89 -46.93
C LEU A 2 -2.24 -5.11 -45.77
N PHE A 3 -3.53 -5.04 -46.14
CA PHE A 3 -4.70 -5.90 -45.82
C PHE A 3 -4.78 -6.77 -44.53
N LEU A 4 -5.92 -6.56 -43.83
CA LEU A 4 -6.82 -7.44 -43.02
C LEU A 4 -6.74 -8.99 -43.23
N PRO A 5 -7.37 -9.90 -42.42
CA PRO A 5 -8.37 -9.73 -41.33
C PRO A 5 -8.32 -10.76 -40.14
N LEU A 6 -9.40 -10.74 -39.34
CA LEU A 6 -9.82 -11.50 -38.15
C LEU A 6 -10.19 -13.00 -38.31
N LEU A 7 -10.03 -13.75 -37.19
CA LEU A 7 -10.68 -15.01 -36.69
C LEU A 7 -10.51 -16.34 -37.50
N PRO A 8 -10.73 -17.56 -36.93
CA PRO A 8 -11.09 -17.98 -35.56
C PRO A 8 -10.24 -19.15 -34.97
N LEU A 9 -10.59 -19.57 -33.74
CA LEU A 9 -10.30 -20.87 -33.11
C LEU A 9 -10.15 -22.03 -34.12
N PHE A 10 -9.08 -22.82 -34.01
CA PHE A 10 -9.18 -24.27 -34.05
C PHE A 10 -8.05 -24.92 -33.25
N PHE A 11 -8.46 -25.83 -32.38
CA PHE A 11 -7.68 -26.79 -31.63
C PHE A 11 -6.53 -27.41 -32.43
N ALA A 12 -5.34 -27.45 -31.83
CA ALA A 12 -4.53 -28.66 -31.78
C ALA A 12 -3.49 -28.50 -30.66
N LEU A 13 -3.83 -28.98 -29.47
CA LEU A 13 -2.86 -29.47 -28.52
C LEU A 13 -1.95 -30.47 -29.25
N THR A 14 -0.68 -30.16 -29.44
CA THR A 14 0.37 -31.19 -29.36
C THR A 14 0.89 -31.19 -27.94
N ALA A 15 -0.02 -31.48 -27.00
CA ALA A 15 0.38 -32.17 -25.80
C ALA A 15 0.88 -33.54 -26.28
N GLY A 16 2.20 -33.70 -26.37
CA GLY A 16 2.78 -35.03 -26.30
C GLY A 16 2.21 -35.66 -25.04
N SER A 17 1.26 -36.57 -25.23
CA SER A 17 0.73 -37.41 -24.17
C SER A 17 1.87 -38.31 -23.72
N HIS A 18 2.69 -37.82 -22.79
CA HIS A 18 3.38 -38.70 -21.86
C HIS A 18 2.27 -39.42 -21.11
N SER A 19 1.92 -40.61 -21.62
CA SER A 19 1.03 -41.52 -20.93
C SER A 19 1.63 -41.73 -19.54
N LEU A 20 0.94 -41.23 -18.52
CA LEU A 20 1.22 -41.57 -17.13
C LEU A 20 1.01 -43.08 -17.03
N HIS A 21 2.11 -43.84 -17.13
CA HIS A 21 2.07 -45.28 -17.11
C HIS A 21 1.81 -45.75 -15.68
N VAL A 22 0.55 -45.74 -15.29
CA VAL A 22 0.05 -46.29 -14.03
C VAL A 22 0.02 -47.80 -14.17
N ARG A 23 0.66 -48.50 -13.24
CA ARG A 23 0.73 -49.96 -13.25
C ARG A 23 -0.39 -50.55 -12.39
N GLU A 24 -0.95 -51.68 -12.83
CA GLU A 24 -2.03 -52.39 -12.13
C GLU A 24 -1.56 -53.10 -10.84
N ASP A 25 -0.25 -53.33 -10.69
CA ASP A 25 0.37 -53.96 -9.53
C ASP A 25 0.66 -52.98 -8.37
N HIS A 26 0.20 -51.73 -8.50
CA HIS A 26 0.43 -50.64 -7.55
C HIS A 26 1.92 -50.32 -7.29
N ARG A 27 2.80 -50.71 -8.22
CA ARG A 27 4.23 -50.36 -8.17
C ARG A 27 4.50 -49.05 -8.92
N CYS A 28 5.54 -48.35 -8.49
CA CYS A 28 5.91 -47.03 -9.00
C CYS A 28 7.40 -46.75 -8.83
N GLY A 29 7.90 -45.71 -9.47
CA GLY A 29 9.25 -45.19 -9.21
C GLY A 29 10.34 -45.75 -10.12
N ILE A 30 11.60 -45.42 -9.79
CA ILE A 30 12.78 -45.63 -10.66
C ILE A 30 12.97 -47.09 -11.07
N ASP A 31 12.72 -48.02 -10.14
CA ASP A 31 12.88 -49.46 -10.35
C ASP A 31 11.74 -50.06 -11.20
N TYR A 32 10.67 -49.30 -11.41
CA TYR A 32 9.46 -49.71 -12.13
C TYR A 32 9.22 -48.82 -13.37
N GLY A 33 10.30 -48.41 -14.03
CA GLY A 33 10.25 -47.63 -15.27
C GLY A 33 9.72 -46.21 -15.09
N ASN A 34 10.00 -45.58 -13.94
CA ASN A 34 9.46 -44.27 -13.56
C ASN A 34 7.92 -44.19 -13.62
N SER A 35 7.25 -45.32 -13.38
CA SER A 35 5.78 -45.37 -13.30
C SER A 35 5.26 -44.51 -12.16
N THR A 36 4.08 -43.93 -12.39
CA THR A 36 3.41 -43.01 -11.45
C THR A 36 2.21 -43.68 -10.80
N CYS A 37 1.69 -43.09 -9.73
CA CYS A 37 0.62 -43.67 -8.95
C CYS A 37 -0.76 -43.15 -9.34
N ASP A 38 -1.74 -44.06 -9.33
CA ASP A 38 -3.15 -43.73 -9.47
C ASP A 38 -3.65 -42.92 -8.25
N PRO A 39 -4.33 -41.78 -8.46
CA PRO A 39 -4.99 -41.03 -7.39
C PRO A 39 -5.92 -41.84 -6.47
N ILE A 40 -6.57 -42.90 -6.99
CA ILE A 40 -7.50 -43.76 -6.24
C ILE A 40 -6.77 -44.54 -5.15
N PHE A 41 -5.57 -45.05 -5.43
CA PHE A 41 -4.77 -45.84 -4.48
C PHE A 41 -3.78 -44.98 -3.68
N GLY A 42 -3.54 -43.75 -4.14
CA GLY A 42 -2.74 -42.74 -3.47
C GLY A 42 -1.69 -42.18 -4.42
N ARG A 43 -1.52 -40.86 -4.40
CA ARG A 43 -0.66 -40.17 -5.37
C ARG A 43 0.84 -40.33 -5.11
N CYS A 44 1.22 -40.93 -4.00
CA CYS A 44 2.59 -40.97 -3.54
C CYS A 44 3.27 -42.30 -3.85
N CYS A 45 4.50 -42.23 -4.36
CA CYS A 45 5.37 -43.36 -4.56
C CYS A 45 6.42 -43.48 -3.46
N SER A 46 6.37 -44.54 -2.66
CA SER A 46 7.32 -44.76 -1.56
C SER A 46 8.74 -45.08 -2.06
N LYS A 47 9.73 -45.02 -1.15
CA LYS A 47 11.11 -45.44 -1.48
C LYS A 47 11.23 -46.89 -1.96
N TYR A 48 10.26 -47.73 -1.59
CA TYR A 48 10.19 -49.15 -1.94
C TYR A 48 9.43 -49.41 -3.26
N GLY A 49 9.00 -48.34 -3.94
CA GLY A 49 8.31 -48.42 -5.22
C GLY A 49 6.89 -48.93 -5.10
N PHE A 50 6.15 -48.51 -4.08
CA PHE A 50 4.72 -48.82 -3.90
C PHE A 50 3.90 -47.54 -3.82
N CYS A 51 2.69 -47.58 -4.38
CA CYS A 51 1.72 -46.49 -4.31
C CYS A 51 0.93 -46.51 -3.00
N GLY A 52 0.75 -45.35 -2.39
CA GLY A 52 -0.03 -45.25 -1.16
C GLY A 52 -0.38 -43.83 -0.74
N LYS A 53 -1.17 -43.75 0.33
CA LYS A 53 -1.66 -42.49 0.93
C LYS A 53 -1.10 -42.24 2.34
N SER A 54 -0.44 -43.22 2.94
CA SER A 54 0.08 -43.09 4.30
C SER A 54 1.26 -42.13 4.33
N LEU A 55 1.54 -41.56 5.51
CA LEU A 55 2.72 -40.73 5.70
C LEU A 55 4.00 -41.49 5.32
N GLU A 56 4.14 -42.76 5.68
CA GLU A 56 5.30 -43.56 5.27
C GLU A 56 5.52 -43.61 3.75
N HIS A 57 4.44 -43.64 2.97
CA HIS A 57 4.51 -43.61 1.51
C HIS A 57 4.79 -42.22 0.94
N CYS A 58 4.20 -41.19 1.55
CA CYS A 58 4.23 -39.84 1.02
C CYS A 58 5.40 -39.00 1.52
N LEU A 59 6.05 -39.35 2.63
CA LEU A 59 7.07 -38.50 3.21
C LEU A 59 8.40 -38.49 2.44
N LEU A 60 8.87 -37.29 2.13
CA LEU A 60 10.20 -37.10 1.55
C LEU A 60 11.32 -37.64 2.47
N GLU A 61 11.21 -37.43 3.80
CA GLU A 61 12.14 -38.00 4.79
C GLU A 61 12.19 -39.54 4.71
N ASN A 62 11.09 -40.18 4.30
CA ASN A 62 11.00 -41.63 4.15
C ASN A 62 11.39 -42.09 2.74
N GLY A 63 11.99 -41.21 1.94
CA GLY A 63 12.52 -41.51 0.59
C GLY A 63 11.45 -41.63 -0.49
N CYS A 64 10.28 -40.99 -0.30
CA CYS A 64 9.28 -40.93 -1.35
C CYS A 64 9.89 -40.40 -2.67
N GLN A 65 9.56 -41.07 -3.78
CA GLN A 65 10.17 -40.85 -5.09
C GLN A 65 9.36 -39.90 -5.98
N SER A 66 8.03 -39.92 -5.88
CA SER A 66 7.13 -39.05 -6.67
C SER A 66 5.79 -38.84 -5.95
N GLY A 67 5.15 -37.69 -6.20
CA GLY A 67 3.86 -37.35 -5.56
C GLY A 67 3.94 -37.17 -4.04
N CYS A 68 5.12 -36.82 -3.52
CA CYS A 68 5.43 -36.77 -2.10
C CYS A 68 4.80 -35.59 -1.37
N THR A 69 4.41 -35.83 -0.12
CA THR A 69 4.13 -34.80 0.87
C THR A 69 5.40 -34.52 1.67
N LEU A 70 5.77 -33.25 1.79
CA LEU A 70 6.71 -32.86 2.83
C LEU A 70 5.98 -33.00 4.19
N PHE A 71 6.42 -33.91 5.07
CA PHE A 71 6.13 -33.70 6.50
C PHE A 71 7.01 -32.53 6.87
N ILE A 72 6.40 -31.38 6.95
CA ILE A 72 7.10 -30.20 7.41
C ILE A 72 7.05 -30.31 8.93
N LYS A 73 7.90 -31.20 9.47
CA LYS A 73 8.22 -31.22 10.91
C LYS A 73 8.74 -29.87 11.36
N ASN A 74 9.32 -29.11 10.43
CA ASN A 74 9.91 -27.82 10.69
C ASN A 74 9.25 -26.74 9.81
N ALA A 75 8.25 -26.04 10.36
CA ALA A 75 7.49 -25.00 9.66
C ALA A 75 8.37 -23.89 9.05
N THR A 76 9.62 -23.77 9.52
CA THR A 76 10.66 -22.90 8.94
C THR A 76 10.98 -23.22 7.48
N LEU A 77 10.80 -24.46 7.01
CA LEU A 77 11.01 -24.84 5.60
C LEU A 77 9.97 -24.23 4.65
N LEU A 78 8.83 -23.75 5.17
CA LEU A 78 7.80 -23.04 4.39
C LEU A 78 7.96 -21.52 4.45
N ILE A 79 9.02 -21.02 5.09
CA ILE A 79 9.28 -19.59 5.20
C ILE A 79 10.34 -19.23 4.15
N PRO A 80 10.12 -18.18 3.33
CA PRO A 80 10.99 -17.87 2.18
C PRO A 80 12.31 -17.19 2.57
N TRP A 81 12.64 -17.15 3.86
CA TRP A 81 13.87 -16.59 4.40
C TRP A 81 14.43 -17.49 5.50
N THR A 82 15.73 -17.35 5.75
CA THR A 82 16.50 -18.25 6.62
C THR A 82 16.61 -17.78 8.07
N TRP A 83 16.26 -16.53 8.35
CA TRP A 83 16.37 -15.94 9.68
C TRP A 83 15.11 -16.21 10.52
N THR A 84 15.29 -16.28 11.84
CA THR A 84 14.18 -16.47 12.79
C THR A 84 14.24 -15.41 13.89
N VAL A 85 13.12 -15.19 14.60
CA VAL A 85 13.07 -14.29 15.75
C VAL A 85 12.66 -15.13 16.94
N LYS A 86 13.62 -15.84 17.55
CA LYS A 86 13.35 -16.71 18.69
C LYS A 86 14.46 -16.57 19.75
N PRO A 87 14.13 -16.83 21.03
CA PRO A 87 15.12 -16.87 22.09
C PRO A 87 15.99 -18.13 22.00
N THR A 88 17.11 -18.14 22.72
CA THR A 88 17.85 -19.38 23.02
C THR A 88 16.96 -20.35 23.81
N PRO A 89 17.21 -21.67 23.75
CA PRO A 89 16.40 -22.66 24.47
C PRO A 89 16.30 -22.38 25.99
N GLU A 90 17.39 -21.92 26.60
CA GLU A 90 17.44 -21.56 28.02
C GLU A 90 16.51 -20.38 28.36
N GLU A 91 16.47 -19.37 27.49
CA GLU A 91 15.65 -18.19 27.68
C GLU A 91 14.17 -18.48 27.35
N ALA A 92 13.91 -19.35 26.37
CA ALA A 92 12.56 -19.82 26.02
C ALA A 92 11.86 -20.52 27.21
N LEU A 93 12.63 -21.18 28.08
CA LEU A 93 12.11 -21.82 29.29
C LEU A 93 11.73 -20.81 30.39
N ARG A 94 12.45 -19.68 30.48
CA ARG A 94 12.17 -18.63 31.48
C ARG A 94 11.05 -17.70 31.02
N HIS A 95 11.04 -17.38 29.73
CA HIS A 95 10.10 -16.45 29.12
C HIS A 95 9.41 -17.13 27.94
N PRO A 96 8.24 -17.76 28.17
CA PRO A 96 7.52 -18.46 27.12
C PRO A 96 7.03 -17.50 26.04
N CYS A 97 6.99 -18.00 24.80
CA CYS A 97 6.60 -17.21 23.64
C CYS A 97 5.13 -16.76 23.73
N PRO A 98 4.83 -15.52 23.29
CA PRO A 98 3.45 -15.06 23.25
C PRO A 98 2.64 -15.93 22.28
N SER A 99 1.40 -16.25 22.66
CA SER A 99 0.52 -17.02 21.78
C SER A 99 0.22 -16.25 20.49
N VAL A 100 -0.03 -16.99 19.41
CA VAL A 100 -0.44 -16.41 18.11
C VAL A 100 -1.61 -15.44 18.28
N GLY A 101 -2.60 -15.80 19.10
CA GLY A 101 -3.73 -14.93 19.39
C GLY A 101 -3.32 -13.62 20.07
N SER A 102 -2.36 -13.65 20.99
CA SER A 102 -1.84 -12.45 21.65
C SER A 102 -1.11 -11.52 20.68
N ILE A 103 -0.31 -12.08 19.76
CA ILE A 103 0.39 -11.30 18.73
C ILE A 103 -0.62 -10.60 17.82
N LEU A 104 -1.57 -11.35 17.25
CA LEU A 104 -2.56 -10.81 16.31
C LEU A 104 -3.52 -9.82 16.99
N THR A 105 -3.94 -10.09 18.21
CA THR A 105 -4.80 -9.17 18.99
C THR A 105 -4.06 -7.88 19.29
N THR A 106 -2.78 -7.96 19.68
CA THR A 106 -1.97 -6.76 19.92
C THR A 106 -1.85 -5.92 18.65
N PHE A 107 -1.58 -6.53 17.50
CA PHE A 107 -1.55 -5.83 16.22
C PHE A 107 -2.87 -5.14 15.88
N ALA A 108 -4.00 -5.78 16.19
CA ALA A 108 -5.33 -5.24 15.92
C ALA A 108 -5.61 -4.02 16.83
N VAL A 109 -5.34 -4.16 18.12
CA VAL A 109 -5.49 -3.08 19.12
C VAL A 109 -4.62 -1.88 18.77
N ILE A 110 -3.34 -2.08 18.44
CA ILE A 110 -2.43 -1.00 18.04
C ILE A 110 -2.95 -0.27 16.82
N ASN A 111 -3.48 -0.98 15.83
CA ASN A 111 -4.05 -0.37 14.63
C ASN A 111 -5.29 0.46 14.95
N ILE A 112 -6.20 -0.03 15.80
CA ILE A 112 -7.40 0.71 16.22
C ILE A 112 -7.01 2.00 16.96
N ILE A 113 -6.08 1.90 17.93
CA ILE A 113 -5.61 3.05 18.70
C ILE A 113 -4.92 4.06 17.78
N SER A 114 -3.96 3.61 16.97
CA SER A 114 -3.22 4.50 16.05
C SER A 114 -4.13 5.11 14.99
N GLY A 115 -5.17 4.37 14.57
CA GLY A 115 -6.22 4.86 13.69
C GLY A 115 -7.01 6.00 14.33
N THR A 116 -7.49 5.79 15.55
CA THR A 116 -8.25 6.80 16.30
C THR A 116 -7.40 8.05 16.59
N LEU A 117 -6.14 7.87 17.00
CA LEU A 117 -5.24 8.99 17.22
C LEU A 117 -4.94 9.74 15.91
N SER A 118 -4.89 9.06 14.77
CA SER A 118 -4.64 9.70 13.48
C SER A 118 -5.76 10.64 13.04
N THR A 119 -7.03 10.38 13.40
CA THR A 119 -8.13 11.30 13.07
C THR A 119 -8.03 12.59 13.90
N VAL A 120 -7.49 12.52 15.11
CA VAL A 120 -7.26 13.68 15.98
C VAL A 120 -6.01 14.45 15.55
N PHE A 121 -4.87 13.77 15.46
CA PHE A 121 -3.58 14.39 15.11
C PHE A 121 -3.40 14.67 13.62
N GLY A 122 -4.29 14.17 12.76
CA GLY A 122 -4.35 14.56 11.35
C GLY A 122 -5.14 15.85 11.12
N HIS A 123 -5.88 16.33 12.11
CA HIS A 123 -6.71 17.53 11.98
C HIS A 123 -5.83 18.78 12.13
N ARG A 124 -5.72 19.60 11.07
CA ARG A 124 -4.79 20.74 11.06
C ARG A 124 -4.97 21.76 12.20
N ILE A 125 -6.21 22.08 12.61
CA ILE A 125 -6.46 23.02 13.73
C ILE A 125 -5.91 22.45 15.05
N VAL A 126 -6.12 21.16 15.30
CA VAL A 126 -5.61 20.49 16.50
C VAL A 126 -4.08 20.56 16.49
N VAL A 127 -3.46 20.21 15.37
CA VAL A 127 -2.00 20.27 15.22
C VAL A 127 -1.46 21.68 15.35
N ASN A 128 -2.14 22.69 14.79
CA ASN A 128 -1.75 24.08 14.93
C ASN A 128 -1.74 24.53 16.40
N LYS A 129 -2.73 24.09 17.17
CA LYS A 129 -2.79 24.37 18.62
C LYS A 129 -1.69 23.66 19.39
N VAL A 130 -1.51 22.36 19.15
CA VAL A 130 -0.52 21.52 19.86
C VAL A 130 0.92 21.91 19.50
N SER A 131 1.15 22.38 18.28
CA SER A 131 2.47 22.82 17.81
C SER A 131 2.74 24.31 18.01
N PHE A 132 1.90 25.02 18.78
CA PHE A 132 2.03 26.47 19.00
C PHE A 132 2.17 27.29 17.70
N GLY A 133 1.45 26.88 16.65
CA GLY A 133 1.44 27.55 15.35
C GLY A 133 2.54 27.12 14.38
N LEU A 134 3.42 26.18 14.76
CA LEU A 134 4.52 25.72 13.90
C LEU A 134 4.02 24.86 12.73
N PHE A 135 3.05 23.97 12.98
CA PHE A 135 2.43 23.10 11.98
C PHE A 135 0.95 23.46 11.77
N GLY A 136 0.33 22.91 10.72
CA GLY A 136 -1.11 23.04 10.48
C GLY A 136 -1.55 24.44 10.04
N LYS A 137 -0.65 25.21 9.41
CA LYS A 137 -1.02 26.48 8.77
C LYS A 137 -2.04 26.26 7.67
N ARG A 138 -2.80 27.32 7.41
CA ARG A 138 -3.87 27.33 6.40
C ARG A 138 -3.28 27.68 5.04
N GLY A 139 -3.68 26.92 4.03
CA GLY A 139 -3.20 27.09 2.66
C GLY A 139 -1.74 26.67 2.51
N GLY A 140 -1.45 25.91 1.47
CA GLY A 140 -0.07 25.48 1.17
C GLY A 140 0.05 24.02 0.76
N ASN A 141 1.05 23.75 -0.07
CA ASN A 141 1.36 22.42 -0.61
C ASN A 141 2.46 21.72 0.19
N SER A 142 2.48 21.91 1.52
CA SER A 142 3.53 21.35 2.38
C SER A 142 3.60 19.82 2.30
N TRP A 143 2.47 19.17 1.98
CA TRP A 143 2.40 17.73 1.73
C TRP A 143 3.39 17.20 0.68
N THR A 144 3.84 18.03 -0.26
CA THR A 144 4.77 17.65 -1.36
C THR A 144 6.15 17.21 -0.88
N TYR A 145 6.59 17.71 0.28
CA TYR A 145 7.86 17.33 0.92
C TYR A 145 7.65 16.70 2.29
N MET A 146 6.56 17.03 2.99
CA MET A 146 6.31 16.55 4.34
C MET A 146 6.00 15.07 4.45
N TRP A 147 5.75 14.35 3.34
CA TRP A 147 5.63 12.88 3.33
C TRP A 147 6.93 12.15 3.72
N ILE A 148 8.09 12.81 3.60
CA ILE A 148 9.38 12.26 4.02
C ILE A 148 9.42 12.06 5.54
N MET A 149 8.76 12.94 6.30
CA MET A 149 8.71 12.87 7.77
C MET A 149 8.02 11.60 8.28
N PRO A 150 6.76 11.29 7.92
CA PRO A 150 6.11 10.05 8.33
C PRO A 150 6.83 8.80 7.80
N LEU A 151 7.37 8.83 6.58
CA LEU A 151 8.18 7.71 6.08
C LEU A 151 9.39 7.43 7.00
N THR A 152 10.15 8.47 7.31
CA THR A 152 11.35 8.37 8.15
C THR A 152 10.99 7.93 9.56
N ILE A 153 9.96 8.55 10.16
CA ILE A 153 9.49 8.20 11.51
C ILE A 153 9.05 6.73 11.57
N GLN A 154 8.31 6.23 10.57
CA GLN A 154 7.87 4.83 10.57
C GLN A 154 9.04 3.85 10.40
N LEU A 155 10.01 4.16 9.54
CA LEU A 155 11.22 3.34 9.41
C LEU A 155 12.06 3.38 10.68
N SER A 156 12.17 4.53 11.34
CA SER A 156 12.83 4.66 12.65
C SER A 156 12.14 3.82 13.72
N ALA A 157 10.80 3.82 13.78
CA ALA A 157 10.05 2.97 14.71
C ALA A 157 10.38 1.48 14.51
N ASN A 158 10.37 1.03 13.25
CA ASN A 158 10.72 -0.34 12.91
C ASN A 158 12.18 -0.68 13.25
N ALA A 159 13.11 0.26 13.05
CA ALA A 159 14.52 0.10 13.38
C ALA A 159 14.76 0.01 14.90
N ILE A 160 14.08 0.87 15.67
CA ILE A 160 14.13 0.86 17.15
C ILE A 160 13.62 -0.49 17.67
N ILE A 161 12.50 -0.98 17.16
CA ILE A 161 11.95 -2.26 17.59
C ILE A 161 12.86 -3.42 17.19
N ALA A 162 13.36 -3.44 15.94
CA ALA A 162 14.29 -4.47 15.51
C ALA A 162 15.58 -4.47 16.33
N SER A 163 16.11 -3.30 16.69
CA SER A 163 17.26 -3.14 17.58
C SER A 163 16.95 -3.59 19.01
N MET A 164 15.78 -3.26 19.54
CA MET A 164 15.32 -3.69 20.86
C MET A 164 15.22 -5.22 20.96
N ILE A 165 14.62 -5.86 19.95
CA ILE A 165 14.53 -7.33 19.88
C ILE A 165 15.95 -7.92 19.82
N LYS A 166 16.81 -7.40 18.93
CA LYS A 166 18.19 -7.91 18.78
C LYS A 166 19.05 -7.74 20.03
N ARG A 167 18.78 -6.74 20.88
CA ARG A 167 19.50 -6.48 22.14
C ARG A 167 18.89 -7.20 23.35
N THR A 168 17.77 -7.92 23.17
CA THR A 168 17.16 -8.67 24.26
C THR A 168 18.01 -9.91 24.57
N PRO A 169 18.33 -10.21 25.84
CA PRO A 169 19.09 -11.41 26.20
C PRO A 169 18.47 -12.67 25.58
N GLY A 170 19.31 -13.56 25.04
CA GLY A 170 18.84 -14.75 24.33
C GLY A 170 18.35 -14.52 22.89
N TYR A 171 18.22 -13.28 22.43
CA TYR A 171 17.91 -12.93 21.03
C TYR A 171 19.15 -12.31 20.40
N GLY A 172 19.52 -12.69 19.16
CA GLY A 172 20.51 -11.89 18.41
C GLY A 172 21.33 -12.59 17.34
N ASN A 173 21.29 -13.92 17.26
CA ASN A 173 22.21 -14.67 16.38
C ASN A 173 21.67 -14.89 14.95
N ASP A 174 20.34 -14.84 14.76
CA ASP A 174 19.72 -15.35 13.52
C ASP A 174 19.33 -14.26 12.51
N PHE A 175 19.21 -12.99 12.92
CA PHE A 175 18.70 -11.90 12.07
C PHE A 175 19.48 -10.58 12.23
N THR A 176 19.40 -9.72 11.22
CA THR A 176 19.93 -8.35 11.27
C THR A 176 18.84 -7.32 11.55
N VAL A 177 19.21 -6.17 12.13
CA VAL A 177 18.26 -5.06 12.39
C VAL A 177 17.60 -4.60 11.10
N ALA A 178 18.37 -4.51 10.01
CA ALA A 178 17.86 -4.10 8.71
C ALA A 178 16.83 -5.09 8.16
N GLN A 179 17.09 -6.41 8.23
CA GLN A 179 16.12 -7.42 7.77
C GLN A 179 14.78 -7.27 8.49
N LEU A 180 14.81 -7.19 9.83
CA LEU A 180 13.60 -7.12 10.62
C LEU A 180 12.90 -5.75 10.51
N MET A 181 13.65 -4.66 10.40
CA MET A 181 13.12 -3.32 10.12
C MET A 181 12.32 -3.29 8.81
N LEU A 182 12.89 -3.82 7.72
CA LEU A 182 12.25 -3.86 6.41
C LEU A 182 11.06 -4.84 6.42
N PHE A 183 11.16 -5.95 7.16
CA PHE A 183 10.05 -6.88 7.32
C PHE A 183 8.85 -6.23 8.02
N PHE A 184 9.09 -5.40 9.04
CA PHE A 184 8.03 -4.64 9.70
C PHE A 184 7.41 -3.54 8.84
N ALA A 185 8.01 -3.17 7.70
CA ALA A 185 7.36 -2.31 6.72
C ALA A 185 6.07 -2.95 6.17
N ALA A 186 6.05 -4.28 6.06
CA ALA A 186 4.95 -5.09 5.52
C ALA A 186 3.74 -5.24 6.47
N ARG A 187 3.78 -4.67 7.68
CA ARG A 187 2.67 -4.76 8.63
C ARG A 187 1.48 -3.92 8.17
N PRO A 188 0.24 -4.40 8.38
CA PRO A 188 -0.95 -3.61 8.07
C PRO A 188 -1.02 -2.37 8.96
N ARG A 189 -1.31 -1.22 8.34
CA ARG A 189 -1.53 0.08 9.01
C ARG A 189 -2.85 0.67 8.54
N ILE A 190 -3.74 1.01 9.47
CA ILE A 190 -5.06 1.60 9.15
C ILE A 190 -5.08 3.14 9.25
N SER A 191 -4.11 3.75 9.96
CA SER A 191 -4.10 5.20 10.24
C SER A 191 -4.23 6.07 8.99
N TRP A 192 -3.46 5.76 7.94
CA TRP A 192 -3.50 6.53 6.70
C TRP A 192 -4.84 6.40 5.97
N ILE A 193 -5.52 5.24 6.04
CA ILE A 193 -6.84 5.04 5.44
C ILE A 193 -7.89 5.94 6.10
N LEU A 194 -7.85 6.06 7.43
CA LEU A 194 -8.81 6.89 8.15
C LEU A 194 -8.64 8.39 7.87
N VAL A 195 -7.41 8.91 7.82
CA VAL A 195 -7.19 10.31 7.44
C VAL A 195 -7.53 10.57 5.98
N MET A 196 -7.34 9.59 5.10
CA MET A 196 -7.78 9.64 3.70
C MET A 196 -9.31 9.73 3.59
N LEU A 197 -10.07 8.96 4.38
CA LEU A 197 -11.54 9.06 4.40
C LEU A 197 -12.04 10.44 4.88
N LEU A 198 -11.21 11.16 5.63
CA LEU A 198 -11.52 12.50 6.13
C LEU A 198 -10.97 13.64 5.24
N SER A 199 -10.26 13.34 4.14
CA SER A 199 -9.53 14.34 3.34
C SER A 199 -10.45 15.42 2.73
N ASP A 200 -11.68 15.03 2.38
CA ASP A 200 -12.64 15.89 1.68
C ASP A 200 -13.50 16.72 2.64
N VAL A 201 -13.37 16.51 3.95
CA VAL A 201 -14.09 17.29 4.96
C VAL A 201 -13.53 18.72 4.99
N LYS A 202 -14.38 19.68 4.62
CA LYS A 202 -14.03 21.10 4.49
C LYS A 202 -15.03 22.02 5.17
N LYS A 203 -14.57 23.22 5.51
CA LYS A 203 -15.43 24.34 5.90
C LYS A 203 -15.23 25.50 4.93
N ARG A 204 -16.33 25.98 4.33
CA ARG A 204 -16.31 27.21 3.51
C ARG A 204 -16.16 28.41 4.43
N LYS A 205 -15.20 29.29 4.13
CA LYS A 205 -15.10 30.62 4.75
C LYS A 205 -15.14 31.70 3.68
N VAL A 206 -15.84 32.79 3.99
CA VAL A 206 -15.76 34.04 3.23
C VAL A 206 -14.43 34.70 3.56
N THR A 207 -13.57 34.91 2.56
CA THR A 207 -12.25 35.51 2.69
C THR A 207 -12.21 36.97 2.24
N GLY A 208 -13.25 37.47 1.58
CA GLY A 208 -13.38 38.90 1.24
C GLY A 208 -14.49 39.20 0.25
N ASN A 209 -14.69 40.49 -0.03
CA ASN A 209 -15.66 41.03 -0.99
C ASN A 209 -14.89 41.53 -2.22
N GLN A 210 -15.03 40.90 -3.38
CA GLN A 210 -14.51 41.40 -4.66
C GLN A 210 -15.65 42.04 -5.46
N ARG A 211 -15.41 43.20 -6.09
CA ARG A 211 -16.30 43.71 -7.15
C ARG A 211 -15.87 43.06 -8.47
N ASP A 212 -16.83 42.62 -9.28
CA ASP A 212 -16.58 42.15 -10.65
C ASP A 212 -15.91 43.28 -11.44
N GLN A 213 -14.60 43.19 -11.60
CA GLN A 213 -13.86 43.99 -12.57
C GLN A 213 -13.81 43.13 -13.83
N GLY A 214 -14.82 43.29 -14.68
CA GLY A 214 -14.85 42.66 -16.00
C GLY A 214 -13.54 42.96 -16.74
N ASP A 215 -13.06 41.98 -17.50
CA ASP A 215 -11.82 42.02 -18.29
C ASP A 215 -11.55 43.43 -18.82
N LYS A 216 -10.41 44.00 -18.41
CA LYS A 216 -10.00 45.35 -18.85
C LYS A 216 -10.02 45.39 -20.38
N PRO A 217 -10.76 46.31 -21.03
CA PRO A 217 -10.51 46.57 -22.43
C PRO A 217 -9.08 47.08 -22.56
N LEU A 218 -8.41 46.59 -23.60
CA LEU A 218 -7.06 46.91 -24.07
C LEU A 218 -6.95 48.40 -24.47
N LEU A 219 -7.25 49.31 -23.55
CA LEU A 219 -7.33 50.76 -23.76
C LEU A 219 -6.60 51.52 -22.65
N GLU A 220 -5.63 50.88 -22.01
CA GLU A 220 -4.72 51.54 -21.05
C GLU A 220 -3.28 51.60 -21.58
N ASP A 221 -2.97 50.87 -22.66
CA ASP A 221 -1.66 50.94 -23.35
C ASP A 221 -1.61 52.04 -24.42
N LEU A 222 -2.74 52.56 -24.91
CA LEU A 222 -2.75 53.60 -25.94
C LEU A 222 -2.56 55.02 -25.37
N HIS A 223 -2.79 55.24 -24.07
CA HIS A 223 -2.61 56.56 -23.46
C HIS A 223 -1.15 56.88 -23.13
N THR A 224 -0.28 55.86 -23.08
CA THR A 224 1.13 56.02 -22.71
C THR A 224 2.04 56.24 -23.92
N GLU A 225 1.67 55.81 -25.13
CA GLU A 225 2.44 56.09 -26.36
C GLU A 225 2.15 57.47 -26.99
N LEU A 226 1.02 58.11 -26.67
CA LEU A 226 0.64 59.41 -27.24
C LEU A 226 1.26 60.63 -26.50
N MET A 227 2.02 60.41 -25.42
CA MET A 227 2.68 61.47 -24.64
C MET A 227 4.20 61.58 -24.88
N GLN A 228 4.72 61.01 -25.98
CA GLN A 228 6.15 61.08 -26.33
C GLN A 228 6.50 61.76 -27.66
N ILE A 229 5.56 62.41 -28.35
CA ILE A 229 5.90 63.17 -29.58
C ILE A 229 6.21 64.63 -29.23
N PRO A 230 7.43 65.14 -29.47
CA PRO A 230 7.77 66.54 -29.29
C PRO A 230 7.03 67.45 -30.28
N ARG A 231 6.56 68.58 -29.78
CA ARG A 231 5.84 69.61 -30.52
C ARG A 231 6.82 70.41 -31.40
N GLN A 232 6.96 70.03 -32.67
CA GLN A 232 7.40 70.94 -33.73
C GLN A 232 6.82 70.49 -35.09
N ASP A 233 6.09 71.44 -35.67
CA ASP A 233 5.67 71.55 -37.08
C ASP A 233 4.51 70.67 -37.59
N MET A 234 3.69 71.32 -38.43
CA MET A 234 2.61 70.81 -39.29
C MET A 234 1.17 70.68 -38.73
N GLU A 235 0.49 71.83 -38.76
CA GLU A 235 -0.63 72.14 -39.66
C GLU A 235 -1.35 70.99 -40.42
N ASN A 236 -2.70 71.02 -40.33
CA ASN A 236 -3.74 70.38 -41.14
C ASN A 236 -4.02 68.86 -40.97
N ASP A 237 -5.32 68.56 -40.90
CA ASP A 237 -6.00 67.26 -40.69
C ASP A 237 -5.87 66.72 -39.26
N VAL A 238 -6.90 66.65 -38.41
CA VAL A 238 -8.13 65.86 -38.57
C VAL A 238 -9.20 66.48 -37.66
N PHE A 239 -9.92 67.47 -38.20
CA PHE A 239 -11.14 68.00 -37.62
C PHE A 239 -12.32 67.09 -38.06
N ASP A 240 -12.37 65.84 -37.59
CA ASP A 240 -13.53 64.96 -37.87
C ASP A 240 -13.78 63.82 -36.85
N GLY A 241 -13.10 63.82 -35.69
CA GLY A 241 -13.29 62.77 -34.65
C GLY A 241 -14.12 63.19 -33.43
N ILE A 242 -14.48 64.47 -33.30
CA ILE A 242 -15.00 65.04 -32.03
C ILE A 242 -16.54 64.90 -31.89
N LYS A 243 -17.21 64.10 -32.73
CA LYS A 243 -18.68 63.96 -32.69
C LYS A 243 -19.25 62.79 -31.88
N GLU A 244 -18.44 61.90 -31.30
CA GLU A 244 -18.95 60.74 -30.55
C GLU A 244 -18.65 60.75 -29.04
N VAL A 245 -18.13 61.84 -28.48
CA VAL A 245 -17.96 61.99 -27.02
C VAL A 245 -19.15 62.77 -26.43
N SER A 246 -20.36 62.26 -26.63
CA SER A 246 -21.57 62.82 -25.98
C SER A 246 -22.65 61.77 -25.69
N LEU A 247 -22.27 60.61 -25.16
CA LEU A 247 -23.20 59.74 -24.43
C LEU A 247 -22.57 59.33 -23.10
N LEU A 248 -22.65 60.27 -22.16
CA LEU A 248 -22.40 60.08 -20.75
C LEU A 248 -23.51 59.16 -20.21
N ASP A 249 -23.27 57.85 -20.18
CA ASP A 249 -24.19 56.92 -19.51
C ASP A 249 -24.07 57.10 -17.99
N ARG A 250 -25.00 57.88 -17.43
CA ARG A 250 -25.06 58.21 -16.00
C ARG A 250 -25.77 57.14 -15.16
N HIS A 251 -25.92 55.91 -15.68
CA HIS A 251 -26.56 54.78 -14.98
C HIS A 251 -25.78 53.45 -15.12
N ALA A 252 -24.47 53.44 -14.89
CA ALA A 252 -23.78 52.16 -14.67
C ALA A 252 -24.26 51.55 -13.34
N PRO A 253 -24.94 50.38 -13.32
CA PRO A 253 -25.33 49.73 -12.08
C PRO A 253 -24.07 49.36 -11.28
N LEU A 254 -24.08 49.62 -9.96
CA LEU A 254 -23.01 49.20 -9.05
C LEU A 254 -22.76 47.71 -9.25
N ALA A 255 -21.55 47.33 -9.66
CA ALA A 255 -21.17 45.94 -9.84
C ALA A 255 -21.46 45.14 -8.55
N PRO A 256 -22.09 43.95 -8.63
CA PRO A 256 -22.44 43.17 -7.46
C PRO A 256 -21.16 42.76 -6.70
N ILE A 257 -21.21 42.89 -5.37
CA ILE A 257 -20.15 42.42 -4.50
C ILE A 257 -20.21 40.88 -4.47
N LYS A 258 -19.16 40.24 -4.99
CA LYS A 258 -18.99 38.78 -4.93
C LYS A 258 -18.14 38.41 -3.74
N ASN A 259 -18.70 37.62 -2.83
CA ASN A 259 -17.95 37.03 -1.73
C ASN A 259 -16.97 36.00 -2.31
N VAL A 260 -15.68 36.16 -2.05
CA VAL A 260 -14.64 35.16 -2.33
C VAL A 260 -14.74 34.09 -1.23
N TYR A 261 -14.98 32.85 -1.63
CA TYR A 261 -15.03 31.71 -0.74
C TYR A 261 -13.76 30.88 -0.92
N GLU A 262 -13.09 30.56 0.18
CA GLU A 262 -11.96 29.63 0.19
C GLU A 262 -12.34 28.38 0.98
N ASP A 263 -12.17 27.21 0.36
CA ASP A 263 -12.45 25.91 0.96
C ASP A 263 -11.27 25.48 1.85
N ASP A 264 -11.57 25.18 3.10
CA ASP A 264 -10.56 24.90 4.12
C ASP A 264 -10.62 23.44 4.57
N TYR A 265 -9.82 22.59 3.93
CA TYR A 265 -9.77 21.15 4.19
C TYR A 265 -8.97 20.85 5.47
N TYR A 266 -9.51 20.04 6.37
CA TYR A 266 -8.90 19.82 7.69
C TYR A 266 -7.82 18.73 7.71
N TRP A 267 -8.00 17.65 6.93
CA TRP A 267 -7.11 16.47 6.93
C TRP A 267 -6.31 16.29 5.63
N ARG A 268 -6.56 17.09 4.58
CA ARG A 268 -5.99 16.88 3.23
C ARG A 268 -4.46 16.79 3.20
N ASN A 269 -3.75 17.66 3.92
CA ASN A 269 -2.29 17.61 3.98
C ASN A 269 -1.78 16.33 4.64
N ALA A 270 -2.32 15.99 5.82
CA ALA A 270 -1.97 14.74 6.51
C ALA A 270 -2.28 13.53 5.63
N ALA A 271 -3.44 13.50 5.00
CA ALA A 271 -3.87 12.44 4.10
C ALA A 271 -2.89 12.24 2.94
N LEU A 272 -2.54 13.31 2.22
CA LEU A 272 -1.57 13.26 1.12
C LEU A 272 -0.18 12.84 1.60
N SER A 273 0.33 13.41 2.69
CA SER A 273 1.64 13.03 3.23
C SER A 273 1.70 11.59 3.69
N GLN A 274 0.65 11.08 4.36
CA GLN A 274 0.56 9.68 4.73
C GLN A 274 0.47 8.77 3.50
N TYR A 275 -0.32 9.15 2.50
CA TYR A 275 -0.47 8.37 1.27
C TYR A 275 0.87 8.17 0.56
N PHE A 276 1.65 9.23 0.33
CA PHE A 276 2.97 9.12 -0.30
C PHE A 276 3.98 8.35 0.55
N ALA A 277 3.96 8.55 1.88
CA ALA A 277 4.81 7.79 2.78
C ALA A 277 4.49 6.29 2.74
N GLU A 278 3.21 5.93 2.71
CA GLU A 278 2.78 4.53 2.63
C GLU A 278 3.05 3.92 1.26
N LEU A 279 2.96 4.67 0.15
CA LEU A 279 3.44 4.19 -1.15
C LEU A 279 4.93 3.81 -1.09
N ALA A 280 5.76 4.62 -0.44
CA ALA A 280 7.18 4.30 -0.26
C ALA A 280 7.40 3.08 0.66
N LEU A 281 6.65 2.94 1.75
CA LEU A 281 6.70 1.77 2.64
C LEU A 281 6.20 0.49 1.93
N GLN A 282 5.21 0.61 1.05
CA GLN A 282 4.72 -0.49 0.22
C GLN A 282 5.76 -0.90 -0.82
N ALA A 283 6.52 0.03 -1.38
CA ALA A 283 7.64 -0.30 -2.27
C ALA A 283 8.71 -1.16 -1.56
N ILE A 284 8.99 -0.87 -0.29
CA ILE A 284 9.87 -1.70 0.54
C ILE A 284 9.25 -3.08 0.79
N THR A 285 7.94 -3.11 1.08
CA THR A 285 7.18 -4.35 1.33
C THR A 285 7.17 -5.31 0.14
N LEU A 286 7.26 -4.76 -1.08
CA LEU A 286 7.29 -5.53 -2.33
C LEU A 286 8.36 -6.62 -2.32
N TYR A 287 9.51 -6.38 -1.69
CA TYR A 287 10.57 -7.38 -1.58
C TYR A 287 10.10 -8.65 -0.86
N TYR A 288 9.49 -8.52 0.32
CA TYR A 288 9.07 -9.67 1.12
C TYR A 288 7.85 -10.38 0.54
N MET A 289 6.87 -9.62 0.04
CA MET A 289 5.70 -10.20 -0.63
C MET A 289 6.11 -10.90 -1.92
N GLY A 290 6.96 -10.28 -2.74
CA GLY A 290 7.52 -10.85 -3.97
C GLY A 290 8.31 -12.13 -3.71
N ARG A 291 9.24 -12.11 -2.74
CA ARG A 291 9.99 -13.31 -2.34
C ARG A 291 9.09 -14.44 -1.89
N THR A 292 8.03 -14.13 -1.14
CA THR A 292 7.05 -15.13 -0.69
C THR A 292 6.32 -15.77 -1.86
N VAL A 293 5.89 -14.97 -2.85
CA VAL A 293 5.18 -15.48 -4.01
C VAL A 293 6.08 -16.31 -4.92
N VAL A 294 7.31 -15.84 -5.20
CA VAL A 294 8.29 -16.58 -6.00
C VAL A 294 8.62 -17.91 -5.35
N PHE A 295 8.87 -17.91 -4.03
CA PHE A 295 9.13 -19.13 -3.27
C PHE A 295 7.98 -20.13 -3.36
N ALA A 296 6.74 -19.70 -3.12
CA ALA A 296 5.58 -20.59 -3.22
C ALA A 296 5.35 -21.11 -4.65
N SER A 297 5.58 -20.26 -5.65
CA SER A 297 5.43 -20.63 -7.06
C SER A 297 6.48 -21.65 -7.50
N SER A 298 7.75 -21.47 -7.13
CA SER A 298 8.84 -22.36 -7.55
C SER A 298 8.72 -23.76 -6.93
N HIS A 299 8.01 -23.89 -5.81
CA HIS A 299 7.76 -25.17 -5.13
C HIS A 299 6.37 -25.76 -5.42
N GLY A 300 5.57 -25.14 -6.31
CA GLY A 300 4.24 -25.64 -6.67
C GLY A 300 3.20 -25.56 -5.54
N TYR A 301 3.40 -24.70 -4.56
CA TYR A 301 2.56 -24.61 -3.35
C TYR A 301 1.19 -23.98 -3.57
N TYR A 302 0.95 -23.35 -4.72
CA TYR A 302 -0.39 -22.88 -5.11
C TYR A 302 -1.30 -23.98 -5.65
N SER A 303 -0.75 -25.15 -5.99
CA SER A 303 -1.55 -26.27 -6.50
C SER A 303 -2.38 -26.90 -5.36
N PRO A 304 -3.67 -27.22 -5.60
CA PRO A 304 -4.50 -27.88 -4.60
C PRO A 304 -3.88 -29.21 -4.13
N GLY A 305 -3.82 -29.41 -2.81
CA GLY A 305 -3.34 -30.65 -2.19
C GLY A 305 -1.83 -30.74 -1.96
N THR A 306 -1.02 -29.77 -2.41
CA THR A 306 0.44 -29.78 -2.20
C THR A 306 0.84 -29.59 -0.73
N LEU A 307 0.06 -28.80 0.02
CA LEU A 307 0.32 -28.46 1.42
C LEU A 307 -0.81 -28.97 2.33
N PRO A 308 -0.80 -30.28 2.68
CA PRO A 308 -1.83 -30.87 3.53
C PRO A 308 -1.65 -30.48 5.00
N GLY A 309 -2.75 -30.59 5.74
CA GLY A 309 -2.78 -30.44 7.20
C GLY A 309 -2.70 -28.99 7.71
N PRO A 310 -2.69 -28.82 9.05
CA PRO A 310 -2.78 -27.49 9.68
C PRO A 310 -1.60 -26.56 9.34
N ILE A 311 -0.37 -27.09 9.27
CA ILE A 311 0.82 -26.30 8.91
C ILE A 311 0.73 -25.82 7.46
N GLY A 312 0.34 -26.72 6.55
CA GLY A 312 0.12 -26.39 5.14
C GLY A 312 -0.97 -25.34 4.94
N HIS A 313 -2.06 -25.41 5.73
CA HIS A 313 -3.11 -24.41 5.72
C HIS A 313 -2.60 -23.01 6.11
N ASN A 314 -1.78 -22.90 7.16
CA ASN A 314 -1.19 -21.62 7.57
C ASN A 314 -0.26 -21.02 6.50
N ALA A 315 0.54 -21.87 5.84
CA ALA A 315 1.37 -21.45 4.72
C ALA A 315 0.54 -21.00 3.52
N ASN A 316 -0.54 -21.69 3.19
CA ASN A 316 -1.46 -21.27 2.14
C ASN A 316 -2.05 -19.89 2.42
N ILE A 317 -2.45 -19.60 3.66
CA ILE A 317 -2.92 -18.26 4.05
C ILE A 317 -1.82 -17.21 3.83
N MET A 318 -0.58 -17.49 4.22
CA MET A 318 0.55 -16.58 4.03
C MET A 318 0.81 -16.31 2.54
N TYR A 319 0.89 -17.36 1.72
CA TYR A 319 1.15 -17.25 0.28
C TYR A 319 0.00 -16.57 -0.46
N ALA A 320 -1.25 -16.92 -0.14
CA ALA A 320 -2.43 -16.29 -0.72
C ALA A 320 -2.49 -14.80 -0.35
N GLY A 321 -2.18 -14.43 0.90
CA GLY A 321 -2.08 -13.04 1.33
C GLY A 321 -1.01 -12.27 0.55
N ALA A 322 0.18 -12.85 0.37
CA ALA A 322 1.25 -12.22 -0.42
C ALA A 322 0.89 -12.05 -1.90
N LEU A 323 0.31 -13.08 -2.53
CA LEU A 323 -0.12 -13.03 -3.93
C LEU A 323 -1.23 -11.99 -4.13
N PHE A 324 -2.24 -12.01 -3.26
CA PHE A 324 -3.33 -11.06 -3.31
C PHE A 324 -2.81 -9.62 -3.13
N TRP A 325 -1.87 -9.41 -2.21
CA TRP A 325 -1.24 -8.12 -2.00
C TRP A 325 -0.50 -7.64 -3.26
N LEU A 326 0.29 -8.50 -3.92
CA LEU A 326 1.00 -8.13 -5.17
C LEU A 326 0.03 -7.72 -6.27
N CYS A 327 -1.04 -8.49 -6.48
CA CYS A 327 -2.04 -8.18 -7.49
C CYS A 327 -2.71 -6.83 -7.20
N ALA A 328 -3.19 -6.62 -5.96
CA ALA A 328 -3.82 -5.36 -5.56
C ALA A 328 -2.85 -4.17 -5.68
N GLN A 329 -1.59 -4.35 -5.26
CA GLN A 329 -0.57 -3.30 -5.28
C GLN A 329 -0.20 -2.86 -6.70
N ALA A 330 -0.17 -3.77 -7.67
CA ALA A 330 0.07 -3.42 -9.07
C ALA A 330 -0.98 -2.40 -9.56
N PHE A 331 -2.26 -2.62 -9.25
CA PHE A 331 -3.32 -1.68 -9.59
C PHE A 331 -3.25 -0.36 -8.81
N VAL A 332 -2.88 -0.40 -7.53
CA VAL A 332 -2.68 0.83 -6.73
C VAL A 332 -1.61 1.72 -7.37
N TYR A 333 -0.47 1.16 -7.80
CA TYR A 333 0.57 1.95 -8.46
C TYR A 333 0.14 2.50 -9.83
N LEU A 334 -0.60 1.71 -10.63
CA LEU A 334 -1.13 2.15 -11.91
C LEU A 334 -2.13 3.31 -11.76
N THR A 335 -2.91 3.31 -10.68
CA THR A 335 -3.96 4.32 -10.41
C THR A 335 -3.47 5.48 -9.54
N ALA A 336 -2.27 5.41 -8.95
CA ALA A 336 -1.77 6.44 -8.05
C ALA A 336 -1.71 7.85 -8.69
N PRO A 337 -1.28 8.05 -9.95
CA PRO A 337 -1.26 9.38 -10.56
C PRO A 337 -2.66 9.98 -10.75
N SER A 338 -3.63 9.17 -11.17
CA SER A 338 -5.01 9.63 -11.34
C SER A 338 -5.64 9.96 -9.99
N PHE A 339 -5.32 9.18 -8.94
CA PHE A 339 -5.77 9.46 -7.59
C PHE A 339 -5.27 10.82 -7.07
N VAL A 340 -3.97 11.11 -7.25
CA VAL A 340 -3.37 12.39 -6.85
C VAL A 340 -3.97 13.55 -7.65
N PHE A 341 -4.11 13.42 -8.97
CA PHE A 341 -4.72 14.46 -9.81
C PHE A 341 -6.10 14.87 -9.31
N VAL A 342 -6.91 13.90 -8.87
CA VAL A 342 -8.27 14.16 -8.39
C VAL A 342 -8.27 14.77 -7.00
N LEU A 343 -7.42 14.27 -6.09
CA LEU A 343 -7.27 14.88 -4.76
C LEU A 343 -6.80 16.34 -4.86
N LEU A 344 -6.13 16.73 -5.93
CA LEU A 344 -5.64 18.09 -6.16
C LEU A 344 -6.65 18.97 -6.91
N LYS A 345 -7.49 18.41 -7.79
CA LYS A 345 -8.42 19.20 -8.61
C LYS A 345 -9.67 19.61 -7.84
N GLU A 346 -9.82 20.91 -7.62
CA GLU A 346 -11.02 21.52 -7.05
C GLU A 346 -12.01 21.89 -8.16
N GLY A 347 -13.08 21.11 -8.30
CA GLY A 347 -14.23 21.46 -9.14
C GLY A 347 -14.03 21.27 -10.65
N GLY A 348 -14.97 20.55 -11.28
CA GLY A 348 -15.15 20.54 -12.74
C GLY A 348 -15.31 19.16 -13.35
N GLY A 349 -16.54 18.86 -13.81
CA GLY A 349 -16.88 18.12 -15.03
C GLY A 349 -16.45 16.66 -15.23
N VAL A 350 -15.49 16.13 -14.49
CA VAL A 350 -15.03 14.73 -14.63
C VAL A 350 -15.72 13.91 -13.55
N GLN A 351 -17.03 13.74 -13.64
CA GLN A 351 -17.83 13.28 -12.49
C GLN A 351 -17.93 11.76 -12.35
N MET A 352 -17.85 10.97 -13.42
CA MET A 352 -18.10 9.52 -13.32
C MET A 352 -16.82 8.68 -13.35
N VAL A 353 -15.99 8.84 -14.39
CA VAL A 353 -14.76 8.03 -14.55
C VAL A 353 -13.80 8.25 -13.38
N THR A 354 -13.60 9.51 -12.97
CA THR A 354 -12.78 9.88 -11.82
C THR A 354 -13.31 9.32 -10.50
N LYS A 355 -14.62 9.41 -10.23
CA LYS A 355 -15.22 8.85 -9.01
C LYS A 355 -15.17 7.33 -9.00
N LEU A 356 -15.38 6.69 -10.15
CA LEU A 356 -15.25 5.25 -10.30
C LEU A 356 -13.81 4.79 -10.04
N MET A 357 -12.82 5.50 -10.60
CA MET A 357 -11.41 5.24 -10.32
C MET A 357 -11.05 5.46 -8.85
N GLN A 358 -11.65 6.43 -8.17
CA GLN A 358 -11.48 6.62 -6.72
C GLN A 358 -12.12 5.50 -5.90
N MET A 359 -13.34 5.07 -6.24
CA MET A 359 -13.98 3.94 -5.56
C MET A 359 -13.16 2.66 -5.76
N LEU A 360 -12.68 2.43 -6.99
CA LEU A 360 -11.83 1.29 -7.30
C LEU A 360 -10.48 1.38 -6.58
N GLY A 361 -9.82 2.54 -6.58
CA GLY A 361 -8.56 2.77 -5.87
C GLY A 361 -8.71 2.61 -4.35
N GLY A 362 -9.77 3.17 -3.76
CA GLY A 362 -10.10 3.00 -2.35
C GLY A 362 -10.41 1.56 -1.98
N PHE A 363 -11.16 0.85 -2.83
CA PHE A 363 -11.40 -0.59 -2.67
C PHE A 363 -10.07 -1.37 -2.72
N LEU A 364 -9.23 -1.09 -3.71
CA LEU A 364 -7.93 -1.74 -3.87
C LEU A 364 -7.02 -1.49 -2.67
N VAL A 365 -6.99 -0.27 -2.14
CA VAL A 365 -6.28 0.08 -0.90
C VAL A 365 -6.75 -0.76 0.29
N ILE A 366 -8.08 -0.86 0.49
CA ILE A 366 -8.64 -1.67 1.58
C ILE A 366 -8.30 -3.15 1.38
N THR A 367 -8.38 -3.64 0.14
CA THR A 367 -8.01 -5.03 -0.16
C THR A 367 -6.52 -5.31 0.06
N SER A 368 -5.63 -4.38 -0.30
CA SER A 368 -4.19 -4.50 0.01
C SER A 368 -3.96 -4.55 1.51
N TRP A 369 -4.67 -3.72 2.29
CA TRP A 369 -4.60 -3.76 3.75
C TRP A 369 -5.07 -5.10 4.34
N LEU A 370 -6.17 -5.66 3.83
CA LEU A 370 -6.64 -7.01 4.20
C LEU A 370 -5.64 -8.09 3.78
N ALA A 371 -5.01 -7.96 2.62
CA ALA A 371 -4.00 -8.88 2.14
C ALA A 371 -2.77 -8.91 3.06
N SER A 372 -2.32 -7.74 3.55
CA SER A 372 -1.25 -7.66 4.56
C SER A 372 -1.65 -8.37 5.87
N TRP A 373 -2.91 -8.29 6.28
CA TRP A 373 -3.42 -9.05 7.43
C TRP A 373 -3.40 -10.55 7.19
N LEU A 374 -3.84 -11.02 6.01
CA LEU A 374 -3.78 -12.43 5.65
C LEU A 374 -2.34 -12.93 5.66
N PHE A 375 -1.42 -12.20 5.05
CA PHE A 375 0.01 -12.52 5.05
C PHE A 375 0.54 -12.68 6.48
N TRP A 376 0.32 -11.69 7.35
CA TRP A 376 0.80 -11.74 8.73
C TRP A 376 0.12 -12.81 9.59
N ALA A 377 -1.18 -13.02 9.42
CA ALA A 377 -1.90 -14.07 10.14
C ALA A 377 -1.41 -15.47 9.73
N GLY A 378 -1.20 -15.70 8.43
CA GLY A 378 -0.60 -16.93 7.92
C GLY A 378 0.83 -17.11 8.42
N PHE A 379 1.66 -16.07 8.31
CA PHE A 379 3.05 -16.08 8.76
C PHE A 379 3.19 -16.40 10.25
N VAL A 380 2.49 -15.68 11.14
CA VAL A 380 2.62 -15.89 12.60
C VAL A 380 2.12 -17.29 13.00
N ARG A 381 1.03 -17.77 12.40
CA ARG A 381 0.54 -19.15 12.63
C ARG A 381 1.49 -20.21 12.11
N LEU A 382 2.13 -19.96 10.97
CA LEU A 382 3.09 -20.87 10.37
C LEU A 382 4.39 -20.90 11.17
N ALA A 383 4.94 -19.73 11.51
CA ALA A 383 6.21 -19.61 12.19
C ALA A 383 6.18 -20.16 13.62
N GLY A 384 5.05 -20.05 14.33
CA GLY A 384 4.92 -20.50 15.71
C GLY A 384 6.07 -19.97 16.57
N ASP A 385 6.74 -20.85 17.31
CA ASP A 385 7.85 -20.50 18.20
C ASP A 385 9.10 -19.99 17.48
N SER A 386 9.19 -20.12 16.15
CA SER A 386 10.26 -19.50 15.35
C SER A 386 10.06 -18.00 15.17
N TYR A 387 8.89 -17.47 15.52
CA TYR A 387 8.60 -16.05 15.62
C TYR A 387 8.00 -15.73 17.00
N CYS A 388 8.88 -15.44 17.94
CA CYS A 388 8.63 -15.21 19.34
C CYS A 388 9.08 -13.78 19.72
N PRO A 389 8.29 -12.74 19.42
CA PRO A 389 8.68 -11.37 19.68
C PRO A 389 8.69 -11.07 21.21
N PRO A 390 9.83 -10.62 21.79
CA PRO A 390 9.90 -10.22 23.19
C PRO A 390 9.27 -8.83 23.39
N LYS A 391 8.84 -8.49 24.60
CA LYS A 391 8.38 -7.12 24.95
C LYS A 391 7.29 -6.60 24.01
N LEU A 392 6.29 -7.44 23.72
CA LEU A 392 5.25 -7.18 22.72
C LEU A 392 4.48 -5.86 22.99
N PHE A 393 4.27 -5.53 24.27
CA PHE A 393 3.59 -4.30 24.68
C PHE A 393 4.41 -3.05 24.35
N GLU A 394 5.71 -3.08 24.59
CA GLU A 394 6.64 -1.99 24.31
C GLU A 394 6.76 -1.77 22.80
N GLN A 395 6.80 -2.85 22.00
CA GLN A 395 6.74 -2.75 20.54
C GLN A 395 5.46 -2.03 20.09
N GLY A 396 4.33 -2.41 20.68
CA GLY A 396 3.04 -1.76 20.39
C GLY A 396 3.03 -0.28 20.70
N THR A 397 3.56 0.08 21.86
CA THR A 397 3.68 1.47 22.29
C THR A 397 4.53 2.29 21.32
N ILE A 398 5.69 1.77 20.91
CA ILE A 398 6.57 2.43 19.94
C ILE A 398 5.82 2.66 18.62
N TRP A 399 5.15 1.64 18.08
CA TRP A 399 4.39 1.79 16.84
C TRP A 399 3.25 2.80 16.95
N THR A 400 2.51 2.84 18.06
CA THR A 400 1.43 3.81 18.27
C THR A 400 1.96 5.24 18.36
N VAL A 401 3.01 5.46 19.15
CA VAL A 401 3.60 6.79 19.34
C VAL A 401 4.17 7.32 18.02
N PHE A 402 4.98 6.52 17.33
CA PHE A 402 5.61 6.94 16.08
C PHE A 402 4.60 7.12 14.95
N SER A 403 3.55 6.28 14.87
CA SER A 403 2.47 6.51 13.89
C SER A 403 1.74 7.83 14.15
N SER A 404 1.48 8.16 15.42
CA SER A 404 0.84 9.42 15.80
C SER A 404 1.72 10.63 15.46
N LEU A 405 3.02 10.54 15.75
CA LEU A 405 4.01 11.57 15.39
C LEU A 405 4.15 11.74 13.87
N GLY A 406 4.12 10.64 13.12
CA GLY A 406 4.15 10.67 11.66
C GLY A 406 2.93 11.40 11.08
N VAL A 407 1.73 11.14 11.61
CA VAL A 407 0.51 11.84 11.16
C VAL A 407 0.56 13.32 11.52
N LEU A 408 0.96 13.65 12.75
CA LEU A 408 1.09 15.03 13.23
C LEU A 408 2.05 15.83 12.36
N THR A 409 3.24 15.30 12.11
CA THR A 409 4.24 15.96 11.26
C THR A 409 3.81 15.99 9.79
N GLY A 410 3.07 14.99 9.33
CA GLY A 410 2.49 14.94 7.98
C GLY A 410 1.42 16.00 7.70
N VAL A 411 0.84 16.65 8.72
CA VAL A 411 -0.02 17.84 8.50
C VAL A 411 0.76 18.97 7.81
N GLY A 412 2.07 19.03 8.03
CA GLY A 412 2.95 20.01 7.42
C GLY A 412 3.00 21.37 8.14
N LEU A 413 4.01 22.15 7.77
CA LEU A 413 4.27 23.49 8.30
C LEU A 413 3.18 24.50 7.96
#